data_AF-A0A3M1RFG1-F1
#
_entry.id   AF-A0A3M1RFG1-F1
#
_cell.length_a   1.000
_cell.length_b   1.000
_cell.length_c   1.000
_cell.angle_alpha   90.00
_cell.angle_beta   90.00
_cell.angle_gamma   90.00
#
_symmetry.space_group_name_H-M   'P 1'
#
loop_
_entity.id
_entity.type
_entity.pdbx_description
1 polymer ?
#
loop_
_entity_poly.entity_id
_entity_poly.type
_entity_poly.pdbx_seq_one_letter_code
_entity_poly.pdbx_strand_id
1 'polypeptide(L)'
;MKSPILMVVVLWIMCIAARVRAVEPDVAGDSSPTMSLLPWTVAPLEEDPTIRRVLQLLEGVSPYEVPPLPLREDSRYANTPDELEPFGYVQPYKRHFLRQMEYTGAGRAIPEPTHVDSVKIGFLGPIEPTVSVATGGKSHEENLGRSMLR
;
A
#
# COMPACT_ATOMS: atom_id res chain seq x y z
N MET A 1 66.32 -28.94 35.16
CA MET A 1 66.42 -27.63 34.47
C MET A 1 65.58 -27.71 33.19
N LYS A 2 64.33 -27.24 33.24
CA LYS A 2 63.38 -27.29 32.12
C LYS A 2 63.58 -26.02 31.29
N SER A 3 63.81 -26.19 29.99
CA SER A 3 64.27 -25.13 29.08
C SER A 3 63.22 -24.02 28.88
N PRO A 4 63.62 -22.74 28.88
CA PRO A 4 62.69 -21.61 28.72
C PRO A 4 61.98 -21.61 27.35
N ILE A 5 62.58 -22.29 26.36
CA ILE A 5 62.05 -22.40 24.99
C ILE A 5 60.76 -23.24 24.96
N LEU A 6 60.66 -24.31 25.75
CA LEU A 6 59.46 -25.14 25.80
C LEU A 6 58.26 -24.37 26.37
N MET A 7 58.50 -23.47 27.33
CA MET A 7 57.44 -22.67 27.95
C MET A 7 56.88 -21.62 26.99
N VAL A 8 57.72 -21.01 26.15
CA VAL A 8 57.29 -20.03 25.14
C VAL A 8 56.48 -20.72 24.03
N VAL A 9 56.89 -21.90 23.58
CA VAL A 9 56.16 -22.65 22.54
C VAL A 9 54.81 -23.14 23.08
N VAL A 10 54.75 -23.61 24.33
CA VAL A 10 53.48 -24.00 24.96
C VAL A 10 52.58 -22.79 25.16
N LEU A 11 53.11 -21.63 25.57
CA LEU A 11 52.34 -20.40 25.70
C LEU A 11 51.83 -19.92 24.33
N TRP A 12 52.63 -20.06 23.27
CA TRP A 12 52.24 -19.68 21.92
C TRP A 12 51.16 -20.61 21.37
N ILE A 13 51.27 -21.93 21.58
CA ILE A 13 50.24 -22.91 21.23
C ILE A 13 48.96 -22.69 22.05
N MET A 14 49.08 -22.35 23.35
CA MET A 14 47.91 -22.02 24.18
C MET A 14 47.22 -20.74 23.72
N CYS A 15 47.98 -19.71 23.34
CA CYS A 15 47.43 -18.48 22.77
C CYS A 15 46.73 -18.72 21.43
N ILE A 16 47.25 -19.60 20.57
CA ILE A 16 46.61 -19.99 19.31
C ILE A 16 45.35 -20.81 19.59
N ALA A 17 45.39 -21.77 20.51
CA ALA A 17 44.23 -22.58 20.89
C ALA A 17 43.12 -21.72 21.54
N ALA A 18 43.48 -20.72 22.35
CA ALA A 18 42.53 -19.75 22.91
C ALA A 18 41.91 -18.85 21.81
N ARG A 19 42.69 -18.50 20.77
CA ARG A 19 42.18 -17.75 19.61
C ARG A 19 41.17 -18.55 18.79
N VAL A 20 41.39 -19.86 18.64
CA VAL A 20 40.51 -20.76 17.87
C VAL A 20 39.22 -21.06 18.63
N ARG A 21 39.24 -21.11 19.97
CA ARG A 21 38.05 -21.37 20.80
C ARG A 21 37.12 -20.15 20.93
N ALA A 22 37.62 -18.94 20.71
CA ALA A 22 36.83 -17.70 20.77
C ALA A 22 36.07 -17.39 19.46
N VAL A 23 36.27 -18.19 18.40
CA VAL A 23 35.43 -18.16 17.21
C VAL A 23 34.28 -19.15 17.44
N GLU A 24 33.40 -18.81 18.38
CA GLU A 24 32.04 -19.34 18.33
C GLU A 24 31.42 -18.79 17.04
N PRO A 25 30.67 -19.60 16.26
CA PRO A 25 29.92 -19.06 15.16
C PRO A 25 28.85 -18.15 15.76
N ASP A 26 29.08 -16.84 15.71
CA ASP A 26 27.99 -15.88 15.75
C ASP A 26 26.97 -16.40 14.74
N VAL A 27 25.82 -16.85 15.26
CA VAL A 27 24.60 -17.02 14.48
C VAL A 27 24.22 -15.60 14.07
N ALA A 28 24.93 -15.12 13.06
CA ALA A 28 24.59 -13.95 12.30
C ALA A 28 23.21 -14.23 11.74
N GLY A 29 22.21 -13.59 12.33
CA GLY A 29 20.87 -13.55 11.76
C GLY A 29 21.01 -13.15 10.31
N ASP A 30 20.65 -14.07 9.42
CA ASP A 30 20.44 -13.92 7.97
C ASP A 30 21.01 -12.64 7.37
N SER A 31 22.34 -12.45 7.45
CA SER A 31 23.01 -11.43 6.66
C SER A 31 23.15 -12.01 5.26
N SER A 32 22.03 -11.98 4.53
CA SER A 32 22.01 -12.27 3.10
C SER A 32 23.15 -11.49 2.43
N PRO A 33 24.17 -12.18 1.88
CA PRO A 33 25.33 -11.52 1.33
C PRO A 33 24.91 -10.78 0.08
N THR A 34 25.17 -9.48 0.04
CA THR A 34 25.41 -8.69 -1.17
C THR A 34 24.53 -9.06 -2.36
N MET A 35 23.25 -8.68 -2.30
CA MET A 35 22.44 -8.51 -3.52
C MET A 35 22.43 -7.03 -3.91
N SER A 36 23.62 -6.42 -4.06
CA SER A 36 23.77 -5.01 -4.43
C SER A 36 24.19 -4.79 -5.88
N LEU A 37 24.07 -5.81 -6.75
CA LEU A 37 24.43 -5.72 -8.17
C LEU A 37 23.21 -5.57 -9.09
N LEU A 38 22.18 -4.86 -8.63
CA LEU A 38 21.05 -4.46 -9.47
C LEU A 38 20.95 -2.92 -9.48
N PRO A 39 20.78 -2.29 -10.66
CA PRO A 39 20.75 -0.83 -10.80
C PRO A 39 19.54 -0.17 -10.13
N TRP A 40 18.61 -0.96 -9.60
CA TRP A 40 17.43 -0.50 -8.87
C TRP A 40 17.59 -0.59 -7.35
N THR A 41 18.80 -0.83 -6.82
CA THR A 41 19.05 -0.85 -5.37
C THR A 41 18.59 0.45 -4.73
N VAL A 42 17.42 0.38 -4.10
CA VAL A 42 16.82 1.51 -3.39
C VAL A 42 17.70 1.75 -2.18
N ALA A 43 18.35 2.92 -2.12
CA ALA A 43 19.05 3.33 -0.91
C ALA A 43 18.12 3.16 0.30
N PRO A 44 18.62 2.71 1.46
CA PRO A 44 17.78 2.62 2.65
C PRO A 44 17.12 3.97 2.87
N LEU A 45 15.79 4.04 2.73
CA LEU A 45 15.03 5.25 3.00
C LEU A 45 15.35 5.64 4.44
N GLU A 46 15.87 6.85 4.67
CA GLU A 46 15.93 7.42 6.01
C GLU A 46 14.52 7.33 6.60
N GLU A 47 14.34 6.44 7.57
CA GLU A 47 13.02 6.07 8.06
C GLU A 47 12.48 7.21 8.92
N ASP A 48 11.79 8.15 8.27
CA ASP A 48 10.97 9.16 8.94
C ASP A 48 10.11 8.44 10.01
N PRO A 49 10.11 8.91 11.27
CA PRO A 49 9.31 8.30 12.34
C PRO A 49 7.82 8.18 11.97
N THR A 50 7.32 9.07 11.11
CA THR A 50 5.96 9.03 10.56
C THR A 50 5.75 7.81 9.66
N ILE A 51 6.70 7.51 8.78
CA ILE A 51 6.63 6.36 7.87
C ILE A 51 6.65 5.07 8.66
N ARG A 52 7.53 4.96 9.67
CA ARG A 52 7.55 3.79 10.58
C ARG A 52 6.19 3.56 11.24
N ARG A 53 5.54 4.63 11.70
CA ARG A 53 4.23 4.52 12.33
C ARG A 53 3.16 4.03 11.35
N VAL A 54 3.19 4.53 10.11
CA VAL A 54 2.26 4.08 9.05
C VAL A 54 2.48 2.60 8.72
N LEU A 55 3.74 2.15 8.61
CA LEU A 55 4.05 0.75 8.35
C LEU A 55 3.54 -0.17 9.46
N GLN A 56 3.74 0.21 10.73
CA GLN A 56 3.19 -0.54 11.87
C GLN A 56 1.65 -0.64 11.83
N LEU A 57 0.97 0.43 11.40
CA LEU A 57 -0.49 0.43 11.25
C LEU A 57 -0.95 -0.43 10.07
N LEU A 58 -0.13 -0.59 9.03
CA LEU A 58 -0.44 -1.42 7.87
C LEU A 58 -0.19 -2.91 8.13
N GLU A 59 0.91 -3.25 8.79
CA GLU A 59 1.27 -4.65 9.08
C GLU A 59 0.25 -5.36 9.97
N GLY A 60 -0.46 -4.61 10.83
CA GLY A 60 -1.48 -5.16 11.71
C GLY A 60 -2.86 -5.37 11.09
N VAL A 61 -3.06 -5.00 9.82
CA VAL A 61 -4.39 -4.95 9.19
C VAL A 61 -4.52 -6.04 8.14
N SER A 62 -5.65 -6.74 8.17
CA SER A 62 -5.99 -7.76 7.16
C SER A 62 -6.16 -7.12 5.77
N PRO A 63 -5.86 -7.82 4.66
CA PRO A 63 -6.13 -7.33 3.29
C PRO A 63 -7.58 -6.90 3.01
N TYR A 64 -8.50 -7.26 3.92
CA TYR A 64 -9.93 -7.05 3.82
C TYR A 64 -10.45 -5.93 4.73
N GLU A 65 -9.59 -5.32 5.53
CA GLU A 65 -9.94 -4.26 6.47
C GLU A 65 -9.36 -2.93 6.00
N VAL A 66 -10.10 -1.84 6.25
CA VAL A 66 -9.60 -0.49 5.95
C VAL A 66 -8.61 -0.12 7.04
N PRO A 67 -7.33 0.12 6.71
CA PRO A 67 -6.34 0.44 7.71
C PRO A 67 -6.66 1.82 8.31
N PRO A 68 -6.54 2.00 9.65
CA PRO A 68 -6.85 3.25 10.32
C PRO A 68 -5.72 4.27 10.13
N LEU A 69 -5.49 4.66 8.87
CA LEU A 69 -4.49 5.64 8.50
C LEU A 69 -5.08 7.05 8.55
N PRO A 70 -4.38 8.02 9.15
CA PRO A 70 -4.77 9.42 9.01
C PRO A 70 -4.61 9.82 7.53
N LEU A 71 -5.64 10.45 6.98
CA LEU A 71 -5.59 10.95 5.61
C LEU A 71 -4.74 12.21 5.57
N ARG A 72 -3.85 12.28 4.58
CA ARG A 72 -3.05 13.48 4.37
C ARG A 72 -3.93 14.60 3.83
N GLU A 73 -3.75 15.80 4.38
CA GLU A 73 -4.33 17.02 3.85
C GLU A 73 -3.20 17.91 3.32
N ASP A 74 -3.24 18.19 2.02
CA ASP A 74 -2.26 19.03 1.37
C ASP A 74 -2.71 20.50 1.43
N SER A 75 -1.76 21.42 1.61
CA SER A 75 -2.05 22.85 1.59
C SER A 75 -2.43 23.35 0.18
N ARG A 76 -1.88 22.70 -0.85
CA ARG A 76 -2.04 23.06 -2.26
C ARG A 76 -2.26 21.83 -3.13
N TYR A 77 -3.17 21.96 -4.08
CA TYR A 77 -3.42 20.92 -5.07
C TYR A 77 -2.20 20.78 -5.98
N ALA A 78 -1.67 19.56 -6.12
CA ALA A 78 -0.55 19.23 -6.99
C ALA A 78 0.67 20.16 -6.84
N ASN A 79 0.89 20.70 -5.63
CA ASN A 79 1.96 21.65 -5.34
C ASN A 79 1.96 22.91 -6.23
N THR A 80 0.76 23.38 -6.60
CA THR A 80 0.57 24.55 -7.47
C THR A 80 1.14 25.82 -6.79
N PRO A 81 1.89 26.68 -7.49
CA PRO A 81 2.35 27.97 -6.97
C PRO A 81 1.18 28.90 -6.60
N ASP A 82 1.36 29.81 -5.62
CA ASP A 82 0.27 30.69 -5.13
C ASP A 82 -0.30 31.57 -6.25
N GLU A 83 0.56 32.03 -7.15
CA GLU A 83 0.20 32.92 -8.26
C GLU A 83 -0.76 32.25 -9.27
N LEU A 84 -0.75 30.92 -9.32
CA LEU A 84 -1.58 30.13 -10.21
C LEU A 84 -2.80 29.53 -9.49
N GLU A 85 -2.97 29.83 -8.20
CA GLU A 85 -4.14 29.35 -7.46
C GLU A 85 -5.41 30.06 -7.97
N PRO A 86 -6.45 29.30 -8.34
CA PRO A 86 -7.73 29.88 -8.73
C PRO A 86 -8.29 30.77 -7.62
N PHE A 87 -8.93 31.88 -8.01
CA PHE A 87 -9.55 32.86 -7.11
C PHE A 87 -8.59 33.70 -6.25
N GLY A 88 -7.27 33.44 -6.31
CA GLY A 88 -6.20 34.28 -5.77
C GLY A 88 -6.51 34.85 -4.38
N TYR A 89 -6.94 36.11 -4.32
CA TYR A 89 -7.21 36.86 -3.09
C TYR A 89 -8.50 36.48 -2.34
N VAL A 90 -9.33 35.61 -2.91
CA VAL A 90 -10.61 35.19 -2.30
C VAL A 90 -10.52 33.75 -1.88
N GLN A 91 -10.79 33.48 -0.60
CA GLN A 91 -10.84 32.12 -0.09
C GLN A 91 -12.11 31.42 -0.60
N PRO A 92 -12.00 30.32 -1.36
CA PRO A 92 -13.16 29.60 -1.85
C PRO A 92 -13.92 28.95 -0.68
N TYR A 93 -15.26 28.93 -0.76
CA TYR A 93 -16.11 28.30 0.26
C TYR A 93 -15.82 26.81 0.46
N LYS A 94 -15.42 26.11 -0.60
CA LYS A 94 -15.08 24.68 -0.57
C LYS A 94 -13.90 24.39 -1.49
N ARG A 95 -12.89 23.70 -0.96
CA ARG A 95 -11.74 23.19 -1.71
C ARG A 95 -11.91 21.69 -1.92
N HIS A 96 -11.58 21.21 -3.12
CA HIS A 96 -11.66 19.79 -3.48
C HIS A 96 -10.25 19.24 -3.70
N PHE A 97 -10.08 17.93 -3.51
CA PHE A 97 -8.83 17.19 -3.82
C PHE A 97 -7.58 17.58 -3.03
N LEU A 98 -7.73 18.29 -1.91
CA LEU A 98 -6.64 18.53 -0.95
C LEU A 98 -6.51 17.41 0.07
N ARG A 99 -7.64 16.83 0.46
CA ARG A 99 -7.69 15.63 1.28
C ARG A 99 -7.43 14.42 0.38
N GLN A 100 -6.50 13.58 0.80
CA GLN A 100 -6.21 12.31 0.16
C GLN A 100 -7.49 11.45 0.06
N MET A 101 -7.66 10.78 -1.08
CA MET A 101 -8.78 9.87 -1.27
C MET A 101 -8.65 8.65 -0.36
N GLU A 102 -9.76 8.27 0.25
CA GLU A 102 -9.85 7.08 1.09
C GLU A 102 -9.76 5.82 0.23
N TYR A 103 -8.83 4.93 0.56
CA TYR A 103 -8.76 3.61 -0.03
C TYR A 103 -9.54 2.62 0.84
N THR A 104 -10.71 2.19 0.36
CA THR A 104 -11.60 1.29 1.11
C THR A 104 -11.32 -0.20 0.87
N GLY A 105 -10.19 -0.55 0.25
CA GLY A 105 -9.81 -1.93 -0.08
C GLY A 105 -10.21 -2.37 -1.50
N ALA A 106 -9.93 -3.64 -1.83
CA ALA A 106 -10.07 -4.21 -3.17
C ALA A 106 -11.52 -4.44 -3.65
N GLY A 107 -12.53 -4.17 -2.82
CA GLY A 107 -13.97 -4.31 -3.15
C GLY A 107 -14.49 -5.75 -3.35
N ARG A 108 -13.59 -6.72 -3.57
CA ARG A 108 -13.88 -8.17 -3.73
C ARG A 108 -13.62 -8.98 -2.46
N ALA A 109 -13.28 -8.29 -1.39
CA ALA A 109 -12.97 -8.82 -0.07
C ALA A 109 -14.21 -9.31 0.69
N ILE A 110 -15.36 -8.71 0.40
CA ILE A 110 -16.62 -8.99 1.09
C ILE A 110 -17.12 -10.33 0.55
N PRO A 111 -17.32 -11.35 1.42
CA PRO A 111 -17.81 -12.64 0.97
C PRO A 111 -19.19 -12.49 0.35
N GLU A 112 -19.50 -13.38 -0.58
CA GLU A 112 -20.83 -13.42 -1.17
C GLU A 112 -21.87 -13.61 -0.05
N PRO A 113 -22.95 -12.82 -0.03
CA PRO A 113 -24.02 -13.00 0.94
C PRO A 113 -24.62 -14.41 0.79
N THR A 114 -24.71 -15.15 1.90
CA THR A 114 -25.19 -16.54 1.91
C THR A 114 -26.67 -16.66 1.49
N HIS A 115 -27.43 -15.57 1.68
CA HIS A 115 -28.85 -15.51 1.32
C HIS A 115 -29.18 -14.14 0.72
N VAL A 116 -29.79 -14.13 -0.46
CA VAL A 116 -30.20 -12.91 -1.18
C VAL A 116 -31.64 -13.09 -1.64
N ASP A 117 -32.56 -12.34 -1.03
CA ASP A 117 -34.00 -12.40 -1.37
C ASP A 117 -34.32 -11.68 -2.68
N SER A 118 -33.66 -10.56 -2.96
CA SER A 118 -33.85 -9.80 -4.21
C SER A 118 -32.63 -8.90 -4.51
N VAL A 119 -32.31 -8.74 -5.79
CA VAL A 119 -31.28 -7.81 -6.27
C VAL A 119 -31.97 -6.70 -7.06
N LYS A 120 -31.76 -5.45 -6.63
CA LYS A 120 -32.27 -4.27 -7.34
C LYS A 120 -31.32 -3.94 -8.49
N ILE A 121 -31.73 -4.21 -9.72
CA ILE A 121 -31.00 -3.83 -10.92
C ILE A 121 -31.58 -2.51 -11.43
N GLY A 122 -30.73 -1.48 -11.52
CA GLY A 122 -31.09 -0.23 -12.18
C GLY A 122 -30.86 -0.33 -13.68
N PHE A 123 -31.94 -0.27 -14.47
CA PHE A 123 -31.84 -0.15 -15.93
C PHE A 123 -31.73 1.33 -16.30
N LEU A 124 -30.59 1.71 -16.88
CA LEU A 124 -30.38 3.07 -17.41
C LEU A 124 -30.51 3.02 -18.94
N GLY A 125 -31.73 3.14 -19.43
CA GLY A 125 -32.06 3.18 -20.84
C GLY A 125 -33.48 3.69 -21.07
N PRO A 126 -33.87 3.97 -22.32
CA PRO A 126 -35.25 4.34 -22.65
C PRO A 126 -36.20 3.22 -22.23
N ILE A 127 -37.12 3.51 -21.30
CA ILE A 127 -38.18 2.57 -20.89
C ILE A 127 -39.18 2.37 -22.05
N GLU A 128 -39.28 3.37 -22.93
CA GLU A 128 -40.13 3.34 -24.11
C GLU A 128 -39.28 3.11 -25.37
N PRO A 129 -39.75 2.27 -26.31
CA PRO A 129 -39.02 2.01 -27.54
C PRO A 129 -39.00 3.29 -28.39
N THR A 130 -37.81 3.86 -28.57
CA THR A 130 -37.59 4.96 -29.51
C THR A 130 -37.41 4.42 -30.92
N VAL A 131 -38.04 5.07 -31.89
CA VAL A 131 -37.84 4.73 -33.31
C VAL A 131 -36.41 5.07 -33.74
N SER A 132 -35.66 4.06 -34.18
CA SER A 132 -34.34 4.26 -34.74
C SER A 132 -34.48 4.85 -36.15
N VAL A 133 -34.14 6.13 -36.31
CA VAL A 133 -34.36 6.92 -37.53
C VAL A 133 -33.66 6.30 -38.76
N ALA A 134 -32.62 5.49 -38.54
CA ALA A 134 -31.81 4.89 -39.62
C ALA A 134 -32.28 3.51 -40.12
N THR A 135 -33.11 2.77 -39.38
CA THR A 135 -33.43 1.36 -39.73
C THR A 135 -34.94 1.08 -39.80
N GLY A 136 -35.80 2.04 -39.42
CA GLY A 136 -37.26 1.92 -39.62
C GLY A 136 -37.92 0.71 -38.93
N GLY A 137 -37.21 0.09 -37.99
CA GLY A 137 -37.68 -1.02 -37.18
C GLY A 137 -37.91 -0.60 -35.74
N LYS A 138 -38.96 -1.13 -35.12
CA LYS A 138 -39.25 -0.94 -33.69
C LYS A 138 -38.02 -1.42 -32.89
N SER A 139 -37.47 -0.57 -32.01
CA SER A 139 -36.39 -1.03 -31.12
C SER A 139 -36.90 -2.13 -30.20
N HIS A 140 -35.99 -3.02 -29.78
CA HIS A 140 -36.28 -4.14 -28.90
C HIS A 140 -37.07 -3.68 -27.66
N GLU A 141 -38.15 -4.39 -27.33
CA GLU A 141 -39.04 -4.10 -26.22
C GLU A 141 -38.69 -5.04 -25.06
N GLU A 142 -38.16 -4.50 -23.96
CA GLU A 142 -37.92 -5.27 -22.75
C GLU A 142 -39.13 -5.10 -21.82
N ASN A 143 -39.72 -6.23 -21.41
CA ASN A 143 -40.93 -6.25 -20.59
C ASN A 143 -40.57 -6.01 -19.10
N LEU A 144 -39.90 -4.89 -18.84
CA LEU A 144 -39.60 -4.42 -17.49
C LEU A 144 -40.83 -3.68 -16.97
N GLY A 145 -41.46 -4.22 -15.93
CA GLY A 145 -42.61 -3.57 -15.30
C GLY A 145 -42.30 -2.11 -14.99
N ARG A 146 -43.09 -1.18 -15.54
CA ARG A 146 -42.90 0.26 -15.37
C ARG A 146 -42.82 0.57 -13.87
N SER A 147 -41.62 0.88 -13.37
CA SER A 147 -41.45 1.34 -12.00
C SER A 147 -42.07 2.73 -11.89
N MET A 148 -43.16 2.82 -11.13
CA MET A 148 -43.77 4.10 -10.76
C MET A 148 -42.75 4.92 -9.96
N LEU A 149 -42.34 6.07 -10.50
CA LEU A 149 -41.90 7.16 -9.63
C LEU A 149 -43.07 7.44 -8.66
N ARG A 150 -42.82 7.36 -7.35
CA ARG A 150 -43.65 8.01 -6.33
C ARG A 150 -42.98 9.30 -5.93
#